data_AF-A0A545U6N5-F1
#
_entry.id   AF-A0A545U6N5-F1
#
_cell.length_a   1.000
_cell.length_b   1.000
_cell.length_c   1.000
_cell.angle_alpha   90.00
_cell.angle_beta   90.00
_cell.angle_gamma   90.00
#
_symmetry.space_group_name_H-M   'P 1'
#
loop_
_entity.id
_entity.type
_entity.pdbx_description
1 polymer ?
#
loop_
_entity_poly.entity_id
_entity_poly.type
_entity_poly.pdbx_seq_one_letter_code
_entity_poly.pdbx_strand_id
1 'polypeptide(L)'
;MVRLSSCAVWWLVVLVLGGCAGPVVAPGPAAGPVTDTAKATSAQALTTVEPSASPEASAAQVPGPGLQPPAVALDIGIVVFDPGLPEDPTAQRQLGVFPLIRKAEGRYLPALLRQTLIDSGHWGVVRVMPQAYQSSDLLIEGVIRHSDGEVLTLAIEARDGAGRMWLDKTYQHTATEQDYQRSGVDPFQALFDVIARDLLAAAAGLTPAQHRQITQLARLRYGAELSPETFEAYLQRDEAGIYQLRRLPAQDDPMFGRIERIRRYEHLFIDTADEQYLGLFGEMQKTYNLWRRYSRELLLYIRADDSRDPSQRRGLRRGSFAWLNATYGDYEWFRRQEQLMEELSGGFNNEVVPTVLELEDSVVNLSGDLETQYGQWRSILRSLFELERGAPPP
;
A
#
# COMPACT_ATOMS: atom_id res chain seq x y z
N MET A 1 54.79 53.95 -5.39
CA MET A 1 55.81 52.88 -5.58
C MET A 1 55.25 51.87 -6.57
N VAL A 2 55.89 51.79 -7.75
CA VAL A 2 56.06 50.66 -8.70
C VAL A 2 54.89 49.67 -8.80
N ARG A 3 53.95 49.70 -9.78
CA ARG A 3 53.98 49.39 -11.23
C ARG A 3 54.54 48.00 -11.62
N LEU A 4 53.70 47.18 -12.29
CA LEU A 4 53.90 46.46 -13.58
C LEU A 4 52.92 45.26 -13.61
N SER A 5 51.84 45.23 -14.40
CA SER A 5 51.71 45.15 -15.88
C SER A 5 52.04 43.77 -16.50
N SER A 6 50.95 43.14 -16.97
CA SER A 6 50.71 42.75 -18.38
C SER A 6 51.15 41.40 -18.97
N CYS A 7 50.34 41.02 -19.96
CA CYS A 7 50.49 40.04 -21.06
C CYS A 7 49.95 38.63 -20.73
N ALA A 8 48.78 38.17 -21.19
CA ALA A 8 48.09 38.23 -22.49
C ALA A 8 48.74 37.42 -23.64
N VAL A 9 47.87 36.62 -24.27
CA VAL A 9 47.86 36.11 -25.66
C VAL A 9 48.18 34.62 -25.88
N TRP A 10 47.09 33.93 -26.28
CA TRP A 10 46.87 32.84 -27.25
C TRP A 10 48.04 31.98 -27.76
N TRP A 11 47.77 30.69 -28.00
CA TRP A 11 47.72 30.12 -29.37
C TRP A 11 47.02 28.74 -29.38
N LEU A 12 46.34 28.50 -30.51
CA LEU A 12 45.50 27.36 -30.87
C LEU A 12 46.29 26.56 -31.91
N VAL A 13 46.43 25.24 -31.75
CA VAL A 13 46.94 24.36 -32.81
C VAL A 13 46.19 23.03 -32.81
N VAL A 14 45.46 22.82 -33.92
CA VAL A 14 44.93 21.55 -34.41
C VAL A 14 46.06 20.81 -35.14
N LEU A 15 46.17 19.49 -34.97
CA LEU A 15 46.90 18.64 -35.92
C LEU A 15 46.34 17.21 -35.94
N VAL A 16 45.80 16.87 -37.11
CA VAL A 16 45.42 15.54 -37.60
C VAL A 16 46.65 14.91 -38.28
N LEU A 17 46.89 13.60 -38.10
CA LEU A 17 47.26 12.63 -39.16
C LEU A 17 47.75 11.28 -38.58
N GLY A 18 46.99 10.20 -38.89
CA GLY A 18 47.45 9.04 -39.66
C GLY A 18 48.44 8.00 -39.09
N GLY A 19 48.00 6.72 -39.08
CA GLY A 19 48.74 5.66 -39.79
C GLY A 19 49.27 4.44 -39.03
N CYS A 20 48.60 3.28 -39.24
CA CYS A 20 49.11 1.92 -39.48
C CYS A 20 49.99 1.16 -38.46
N ALA A 21 49.48 0.03 -37.93
CA ALA A 21 49.98 -1.35 -38.14
C ALA A 21 49.46 -2.33 -37.06
N GLY A 22 48.77 -3.41 -37.46
CA GLY A 22 48.66 -4.66 -36.69
C GLY A 22 49.67 -5.69 -37.23
N PRO A 23 49.53 -7.03 -37.01
CA PRO A 23 48.66 -7.76 -36.07
C PRO A 23 49.42 -8.87 -35.27
N VAL A 24 48.81 -9.47 -34.23
CA VAL A 24 49.09 -10.85 -33.79
C VAL A 24 47.80 -11.54 -33.36
N VAL A 25 47.68 -12.81 -33.76
CA VAL A 25 46.49 -13.67 -33.85
C VAL A 25 46.51 -14.78 -32.78
N ALA A 26 45.30 -15.28 -32.45
CA ALA A 26 44.89 -16.66 -32.08
C ALA A 26 44.26 -16.84 -30.68
N PRO A 27 43.44 -17.89 -30.44
CA PRO A 27 42.19 -18.20 -31.14
C PRO A 27 41.02 -18.54 -30.17
N GLY A 28 39.77 -18.50 -30.66
CA GLY A 28 38.58 -19.02 -29.97
C GLY A 28 38.27 -20.50 -30.28
N PRO A 29 37.25 -21.06 -29.62
CA PRO A 29 36.21 -21.87 -30.29
C PRO A 29 34.82 -21.59 -29.67
N ALA A 30 33.66 -21.95 -30.21
CA ALA A 30 33.17 -22.35 -31.52
C ALA A 30 31.63 -22.24 -31.38
N ALA A 31 30.95 -21.61 -32.33
CA ALA A 31 29.49 -21.58 -32.41
C ALA A 31 29.02 -22.62 -33.45
N GLY A 32 28.02 -23.41 -33.10
CA GLY A 32 27.25 -24.27 -34.01
C GLY A 32 25.91 -23.63 -34.40
N PRO A 33 25.23 -24.13 -35.45
CA PRO A 33 24.62 -23.29 -36.47
C PRO A 33 23.12 -23.02 -36.28
N VAL A 34 22.71 -21.86 -36.78
CA VAL A 34 21.32 -21.46 -37.05
C VAL A 34 21.04 -21.75 -38.53
N THR A 35 20.01 -22.54 -38.81
CA THR A 35 19.45 -22.69 -40.17
C THR A 35 18.13 -21.94 -40.25
N ASP A 36 18.14 -20.84 -41.00
CA ASP A 36 16.96 -20.19 -41.55
C ASP A 36 16.43 -21.02 -42.72
N THR A 37 15.11 -21.21 -42.77
CA THR A 37 14.41 -21.58 -44.01
C THR A 37 13.06 -20.87 -44.04
N ALA A 38 12.99 -19.82 -44.86
CA ALA A 38 11.75 -19.18 -45.23
C ALA A 38 10.95 -20.06 -46.22
N LYS A 39 9.64 -20.18 -46.00
CA LYS A 39 8.67 -20.43 -47.06
C LYS A 39 7.31 -19.83 -46.70
N ALA A 40 6.76 -19.14 -47.69
CA ALA A 40 5.51 -18.38 -47.66
C ALA A 40 4.25 -19.25 -47.79
N THR A 41 3.12 -18.56 -47.57
CA THR A 41 1.75 -18.85 -48.05
C THR A 41 0.83 -19.59 -47.08
N SER A 42 -0.18 -18.89 -46.57
CA SER A 42 -1.61 -19.15 -46.83
C SER A 42 -2.50 -18.23 -45.99
N ALA A 43 -3.43 -17.54 -46.67
CA ALA A 43 -4.52 -16.80 -46.05
C ALA A 43 -5.66 -17.76 -45.64
N GLN A 44 -6.29 -17.51 -44.50
CA GLN A 44 -7.65 -17.93 -44.07
C GLN A 44 -7.89 -17.22 -42.72
N ALA A 45 -8.76 -16.23 -42.60
CA ALA A 45 -10.22 -16.24 -42.65
C ALA A 45 -10.72 -15.88 -41.24
N LEU A 46 -11.49 -14.78 -41.17
CA LEU A 46 -12.10 -14.26 -39.95
C LEU A 46 -12.90 -15.35 -39.24
N THR A 47 -12.70 -15.51 -37.94
CA THR A 47 -13.68 -16.16 -37.06
C THR A 47 -13.98 -15.21 -35.92
N THR A 48 -15.18 -14.64 -35.98
CA THR A 48 -15.88 -13.94 -34.91
C THR A 48 -15.95 -14.84 -33.68
N VAL A 49 -15.43 -14.36 -32.54
CA VAL A 49 -15.64 -15.02 -31.24
C VAL A 49 -16.75 -14.25 -30.51
N GLU A 50 -17.90 -14.89 -30.37
CA GLU A 50 -18.99 -14.46 -29.50
C GLU A 50 -18.56 -14.54 -28.02
N PRO A 51 -19.00 -13.61 -27.15
CA PRO A 51 -18.69 -13.68 -25.72
C PRO A 51 -19.54 -14.77 -25.07
N SER A 52 -18.89 -15.83 -24.58
CA SER A 52 -19.54 -16.88 -23.78
C SER A 52 -19.88 -16.36 -22.39
N ALA A 53 -21.11 -16.67 -21.98
CA ALA A 53 -21.76 -16.29 -20.75
C ALA A 53 -21.06 -16.83 -19.48
N SER A 54 -21.11 -16.02 -18.43
CA SER A 54 -20.77 -16.33 -17.05
C SER A 54 -21.49 -17.59 -16.53
N PRO A 55 -20.84 -18.46 -15.75
CA PRO A 55 -21.55 -19.41 -14.93
C PRO A 55 -21.96 -18.78 -13.59
N GLU A 56 -23.20 -19.10 -13.24
CA GLU A 56 -23.99 -18.62 -12.12
C GLU A 56 -23.38 -18.96 -10.75
N ALA A 57 -23.67 -18.08 -9.80
CA ALA A 57 -23.37 -18.22 -8.39
C ALA A 57 -23.98 -19.51 -7.80
N SER A 58 -23.14 -20.39 -7.29
CA SER A 58 -23.57 -21.53 -6.46
C SER A 58 -23.68 -21.09 -5.01
N ALA A 59 -24.91 -21.11 -4.49
CA ALA A 59 -25.20 -20.85 -3.09
C ALA A 59 -25.03 -22.12 -2.22
N ALA A 60 -24.58 -21.86 -0.98
CA ALA A 60 -24.82 -22.62 0.25
C ALA A 60 -23.95 -23.86 0.56
N GLN A 61 -22.98 -23.65 1.46
CA GLN A 61 -22.70 -24.58 2.56
C GLN A 61 -22.43 -23.77 3.84
N VAL A 62 -23.26 -23.94 4.87
CA VAL A 62 -23.09 -23.36 6.21
C VAL A 62 -22.42 -24.39 7.13
N PRO A 63 -21.40 -24.01 7.93
CA PRO A 63 -21.06 -24.78 9.12
C PRO A 63 -21.12 -23.93 10.42
N GLY A 64 -21.84 -24.46 11.42
CA GLY A 64 -21.60 -24.29 12.85
C GLY A 64 -22.07 -22.99 13.54
N PRO A 65 -22.37 -23.02 14.87
CA PRO A 65 -22.80 -21.85 15.61
C PRO A 65 -21.57 -20.98 15.95
N GLY A 66 -21.01 -20.33 14.94
CA GLY A 66 -20.14 -19.18 15.10
C GLY A 66 -20.99 -17.94 15.33
N LEU A 67 -20.43 -16.91 15.99
CA LEU A 67 -21.07 -15.62 16.18
C LEU A 67 -21.81 -15.19 14.90
N GLN A 68 -23.14 -15.07 14.98
CA GLN A 68 -23.94 -14.59 13.87
C GLN A 68 -23.38 -13.24 13.40
N PRO A 69 -23.10 -13.07 12.10
CA PRO A 69 -22.66 -11.78 11.59
C PRO A 69 -23.71 -10.72 11.95
N PRO A 70 -23.29 -9.50 12.30
CA PRO A 70 -24.24 -8.45 12.65
C PRO A 70 -25.21 -8.24 11.48
N ALA A 71 -26.51 -8.13 11.77
CA ALA A 71 -27.57 -7.92 10.78
C ALA A 71 -27.38 -6.65 9.91
N VAL A 72 -26.44 -5.79 10.31
CA VAL A 72 -25.94 -4.65 9.54
C VAL A 72 -24.41 -4.69 9.62
N ALA A 73 -23.79 -5.14 8.55
CA ALA A 73 -22.34 -5.15 8.42
C ALA A 73 -21.85 -3.73 8.08
N LEU A 74 -20.78 -3.28 8.74
CA LEU A 74 -20.20 -1.95 8.52
C LEU A 74 -19.10 -2.05 7.46
N ASP A 75 -19.06 -1.06 6.58
CA ASP A 75 -17.98 -0.92 5.59
C ASP A 75 -16.74 -0.31 6.26
N ILE A 76 -15.59 -0.93 6.04
CA ILE A 76 -14.31 -0.51 6.64
C ILE A 76 -13.43 0.10 5.56
N GLY A 77 -12.96 1.33 5.82
CA GLY A 77 -11.86 1.94 5.09
C GLY A 77 -10.58 1.89 5.92
N ILE A 78 -9.53 1.24 5.40
CA ILE A 78 -8.20 1.24 6.00
C ILE A 78 -7.35 2.22 5.21
N VAL A 79 -6.85 3.26 5.88
CA VAL A 79 -5.90 4.19 5.26
C VAL A 79 -4.53 3.54 5.21
N VAL A 80 -3.76 3.83 4.15
CA VAL A 80 -2.33 3.49 4.13
C VAL A 80 -1.65 3.97 5.42
N PHE A 81 -0.81 3.13 5.99
CA PHE A 81 -0.19 3.45 7.27
C PHE A 81 0.91 4.47 7.10
N ASP A 82 1.01 5.37 8.06
CA ASP A 82 2.13 6.28 8.17
C ASP A 82 3.41 5.46 8.43
N PRO A 83 4.44 5.58 7.57
CA PRO A 83 5.71 4.89 7.74
C PRO A 83 6.44 5.27 9.04
N GLY A 84 6.08 6.37 9.71
CA GLY A 84 6.65 6.78 11.00
C GLY A 84 8.14 7.15 10.88
N LEU A 85 8.54 7.69 9.73
CA LEU A 85 9.93 8.00 9.42
C LEU A 85 10.39 9.29 10.14
N PRO A 86 11.52 9.28 10.85
CA PRO A 86 12.15 10.51 11.33
C PRO A 86 12.51 11.42 10.15
N GLU A 87 12.32 12.73 10.29
CA GLU A 87 12.66 13.69 9.22
C GLU A 87 14.16 13.74 8.90
N ASP A 88 15.02 13.44 9.89
CA ASP A 88 16.47 13.50 9.75
C ASP A 88 17.06 12.20 9.13
N PRO A 89 17.74 12.28 7.96
CA PRO A 89 18.41 11.13 7.35
C PRO A 89 19.54 10.53 8.19
N THR A 90 20.10 11.28 9.15
CA THR A 90 21.08 10.74 10.09
C THR A 90 20.41 9.87 11.16
N ALA A 91 19.24 10.29 11.66
CA ALA A 91 18.44 9.51 12.59
C ALA A 91 17.93 8.21 11.95
N GLN A 92 17.49 8.25 10.69
CA GLN A 92 17.09 7.06 9.93
C GLN A 92 18.22 6.01 9.88
N ARG A 93 19.46 6.45 9.58
CA ARG A 93 20.63 5.57 9.54
C ARG A 93 21.00 5.00 10.91
N GLN A 94 20.92 5.81 11.96
CA GLN A 94 21.21 5.35 13.33
C GLN A 94 20.20 4.29 13.80
N LEU A 95 18.95 4.42 13.40
CA LEU A 95 17.87 3.48 13.73
C LEU A 95 17.82 2.26 12.80
N GLY A 96 18.66 2.20 11.76
CA GLY A 96 18.64 1.12 10.76
C GLY A 96 17.35 1.07 9.94
N VAL A 97 16.66 2.22 9.80
CA VAL A 97 15.39 2.30 9.08
C VAL A 97 15.66 2.68 7.63
N PHE A 98 15.20 1.82 6.71
CA PHE A 98 15.28 2.06 5.27
C PHE A 98 14.00 2.75 4.78
N PRO A 99 14.08 4.02 4.32
CA PRO A 99 12.88 4.80 4.01
C PRO A 99 12.00 4.20 2.91
N LEU A 100 12.60 3.62 1.87
CA LEU A 100 11.87 2.99 0.77
C LEU A 100 11.09 1.77 1.26
N ILE A 101 11.77 0.89 2.01
CA ILE A 101 11.14 -0.29 2.61
C ILE A 101 9.99 0.14 3.53
N ARG A 102 10.22 1.11 4.41
CA ARG A 102 9.19 1.56 5.35
C ARG A 102 7.97 2.19 4.67
N LYS A 103 8.17 2.93 3.56
CA LYS A 103 7.07 3.42 2.71
C LYS A 103 6.30 2.27 2.06
N ALA A 104 6.98 1.23 1.60
CA ALA A 104 6.33 0.03 1.08
C ALA A 104 5.53 -0.71 2.16
N GLU A 105 6.09 -0.84 3.37
CA GLU A 105 5.39 -1.41 4.53
C GLU A 105 4.11 -0.64 4.86
N GLY A 106 4.13 0.69 4.73
CA GLY A 106 2.95 1.54 4.87
C GLY A 106 1.79 1.18 3.93
N ARG A 107 2.07 0.55 2.79
CA ARG A 107 1.06 0.10 1.81
C ARG A 107 0.76 -1.40 1.95
N TYR A 108 1.77 -2.20 2.29
CA TYR A 108 1.67 -3.65 2.45
C TYR A 108 0.88 -4.07 3.70
N LEU A 109 1.17 -3.48 4.86
CA LEU A 109 0.55 -3.88 6.13
C LEU A 109 -0.97 -3.61 6.19
N PRO A 110 -1.50 -2.50 5.63
CA PRO A 110 -2.94 -2.32 5.45
C PRO A 110 -3.61 -3.42 4.63
N ALA A 111 -2.97 -3.88 3.54
CA ALA A 111 -3.51 -4.96 2.70
C ALA A 111 -3.59 -6.29 3.48
N LEU A 112 -2.61 -6.56 4.35
CA LEU A 112 -2.64 -7.71 5.25
C LEU A 112 -3.75 -7.61 6.30
N LEU A 113 -3.95 -6.42 6.90
CA LEU A 113 -5.08 -6.18 7.82
C LEU A 113 -6.42 -6.34 7.09
N ARG A 114 -6.54 -5.82 5.87
CA ARG A 114 -7.72 -5.99 5.02
C ARG A 114 -8.04 -7.46 4.82
N GLN A 115 -7.06 -8.26 4.40
CA GLN A 115 -7.26 -9.70 4.19
C GLN A 115 -7.74 -10.38 5.48
N THR A 116 -7.12 -10.05 6.62
CA THR A 116 -7.50 -10.59 7.93
C THR A 116 -8.95 -10.24 8.31
N LEU A 117 -9.40 -9.01 8.03
CA LEU A 117 -10.77 -8.58 8.30
C LEU A 117 -11.77 -9.26 7.34
N ILE A 118 -11.42 -9.44 6.07
CA ILE A 118 -12.26 -10.15 5.10
C ILE A 118 -12.42 -11.62 5.51
N ASP A 119 -11.31 -12.29 5.85
CA ASP A 119 -11.30 -13.70 6.26
C ASP A 119 -12.11 -13.94 7.56
N SER A 120 -12.27 -12.90 8.39
CA SER A 120 -13.13 -12.96 9.58
C SER A 120 -14.62 -13.07 9.27
N GLY A 121 -15.07 -12.62 8.09
CA GLY A 121 -16.48 -12.73 7.66
C GLY A 121 -17.50 -11.91 8.46
N HIS A 122 -17.06 -10.97 9.30
CA HIS A 122 -17.94 -10.17 10.18
C HIS A 122 -18.26 -8.77 9.67
N TRP A 123 -17.57 -8.32 8.61
CA TRP A 123 -17.62 -6.94 8.11
C TRP A 123 -18.30 -6.87 6.75
N GLY A 124 -18.66 -5.64 6.35
CA GLY A 124 -19.15 -5.34 5.01
C GLY A 124 -17.99 -5.34 4.03
N VAL A 125 -17.93 -4.32 3.19
CA VAL A 125 -16.79 -4.18 2.27
C VAL A 125 -15.61 -3.58 3.02
N VAL A 126 -14.44 -4.20 2.90
CA VAL A 126 -13.17 -3.71 3.48
C VAL A 126 -12.26 -3.27 2.33
N ARG A 127 -11.78 -2.03 2.38
CA ARG A 127 -10.98 -1.43 1.31
C ARG A 127 -9.74 -0.74 1.87
N VAL A 128 -8.62 -0.80 1.16
CA VAL A 128 -7.44 0.05 1.42
C VAL A 128 -7.57 1.34 0.63
N MET A 129 -7.24 2.46 1.27
CA MET A 129 -7.45 3.80 0.75
C MET A 129 -6.15 4.61 0.86
N PRO A 130 -5.77 5.40 -0.16
CA PRO A 130 -4.53 6.18 -0.11
C PRO A 130 -4.57 7.30 0.92
N GLN A 131 -5.75 7.78 1.32
CA GLN A 131 -5.92 8.76 2.39
C GLN A 131 -7.29 8.58 3.06
N ALA A 132 -7.51 9.28 4.18
CA ALA A 132 -8.76 9.22 4.93
C ALA A 132 -9.93 9.84 4.15
N TYR A 133 -11.05 9.12 4.09
CA TYR A 133 -12.30 9.58 3.47
C TYR A 133 -13.46 9.51 4.46
N GLN A 134 -14.39 10.47 4.39
CA GLN A 134 -15.58 10.48 5.25
C GLN A 134 -16.70 9.56 4.78
N SER A 135 -16.50 8.82 3.68
CA SER A 135 -17.48 7.87 3.13
C SER A 135 -17.48 6.49 3.82
N SER A 136 -16.46 6.19 4.64
CA SER A 136 -16.37 4.91 5.38
C SER A 136 -17.22 4.93 6.65
N ASP A 137 -17.89 3.81 6.94
CA ASP A 137 -18.63 3.63 8.19
C ASP A 137 -17.66 3.48 9.38
N LEU A 138 -16.53 2.83 9.15
CA LEU A 138 -15.41 2.74 10.08
C LEU A 138 -14.11 3.06 9.33
N LEU A 139 -13.37 4.04 9.84
CA LEU A 139 -12.06 4.44 9.34
C LEU A 139 -10.98 3.87 10.26
N ILE A 140 -9.98 3.20 9.68
CA ILE A 140 -8.81 2.70 10.39
C ILE A 140 -7.58 3.44 9.88
N GLU A 141 -6.86 4.06 10.81
CA GLU A 141 -5.58 4.73 10.56
C GLU A 141 -4.50 4.01 11.37
N GLY A 142 -3.28 4.01 10.86
CA GLY A 142 -2.17 3.31 11.50
C GLY A 142 -0.84 4.03 11.32
N VAL A 143 0.01 3.92 12.33
CA VAL A 143 1.39 4.43 12.30
C VAL A 143 2.35 3.30 12.64
N ILE A 144 3.34 3.08 11.78
CA ILE A 144 4.39 2.09 12.02
C ILE A 144 5.40 2.69 13.00
N ARG A 145 5.35 2.24 14.26
CA ARG A 145 6.29 2.69 15.31
C ARG A 145 7.63 1.96 15.19
N HIS A 146 7.57 0.66 14.89
CA HIS A 146 8.75 -0.19 14.73
C HIS A 146 8.44 -1.33 13.77
N SER A 147 9.34 -1.63 12.85
CA SER A 147 9.22 -2.78 11.94
C SER A 147 10.62 -3.29 11.62
N ASP A 148 10.91 -4.50 12.09
CA ASP A 148 12.05 -5.29 11.67
C ASP A 148 11.65 -6.77 11.54
N GLY A 149 12.60 -7.65 11.21
CA GLY A 149 12.33 -9.08 11.05
C GLY A 149 11.94 -9.81 12.34
N GLU A 150 12.15 -9.21 13.50
CA GLU A 150 11.87 -9.83 14.80
C GLU A 150 10.65 -9.20 15.49
N VAL A 151 10.46 -7.89 15.40
CA VAL A 151 9.46 -7.12 16.13
C VAL A 151 8.72 -6.18 15.20
N LEU A 152 7.39 -6.22 15.26
CA LEU A 152 6.50 -5.28 14.61
C LEU A 152 5.66 -4.58 15.66
N THR A 153 5.65 -3.24 15.63
CA THR A 153 4.85 -2.39 16.51
C THR A 153 4.04 -1.40 15.70
N LEU A 154 2.72 -1.52 15.78
CA LEU A 154 1.76 -0.67 15.08
C LEU A 154 0.89 0.08 16.10
N ALA A 155 0.81 1.40 15.95
CA ALA A 155 -0.23 2.18 16.61
C ALA A 155 -1.44 2.25 15.68
N ILE A 156 -2.60 1.77 16.12
CA ILE A 156 -3.82 1.72 15.32
C ILE A 156 -4.90 2.54 15.99
N GLU A 157 -5.51 3.42 15.20
CA GLU A 157 -6.66 4.22 15.57
C GLU A 157 -7.85 3.80 14.70
N ALA A 158 -9.01 3.58 15.32
CA ALA A 158 -10.25 3.28 14.60
C ALA A 158 -11.32 4.28 15.01
N ARG A 159 -11.94 4.96 14.04
CA ARG A 159 -12.98 5.97 14.24
C ARG A 159 -14.21 5.64 13.42
N ASP A 160 -15.38 5.74 14.03
CA ASP A 160 -16.63 5.51 13.31
C ASP A 160 -17.07 6.72 12.46
N GLY A 161 -18.10 6.49 11.65
CA GLY A 161 -18.80 7.52 10.88
C GLY A 161 -19.39 8.65 11.72
N ALA A 162 -19.53 8.52 13.05
CA ALA A 162 -19.91 9.64 13.93
C ALA A 162 -18.69 10.46 14.43
N GLY A 163 -17.47 9.96 14.21
CA GLY A 163 -16.23 10.54 14.72
C GLY A 163 -15.84 10.06 16.12
N ARG A 164 -16.51 9.02 16.64
CA ARG A 164 -16.18 8.40 17.92
C ARG A 164 -15.02 7.44 17.72
N MET A 165 -14.06 7.50 18.62
CA MET A 165 -12.90 6.62 18.63
C MET A 165 -13.30 5.28 19.27
N TRP A 166 -13.12 4.19 18.52
CA TRP A 166 -13.33 2.81 18.98
C TRP A 166 -12.06 2.21 19.56
N LEU A 167 -10.93 2.47 18.91
CA LEU A 167 -9.63 1.99 19.30
C LEU A 167 -8.61 3.12 19.14
N ASP A 168 -7.73 3.21 20.12
CA ASP A 168 -6.45 3.92 20.08
C ASP A 168 -5.51 3.09 20.94
N LYS A 169 -4.80 2.17 20.28
CA LYS A 169 -3.95 1.17 20.94
C LYS A 169 -2.68 0.92 20.13
N THR A 170 -1.61 0.65 20.85
CA THR A 170 -0.35 0.16 20.26
C THR A 170 -0.28 -1.35 20.41
N TYR A 171 -0.16 -2.04 19.27
CA TYR A 171 -0.01 -3.48 19.18
C TYR A 171 1.44 -3.82 18.86
N GLN A 172 1.99 -4.81 19.58
CA GLN A 172 3.35 -5.29 19.37
C GLN A 172 3.34 -6.80 19.28
N HIS A 173 4.12 -7.34 18.34
CA HIS A 173 4.36 -8.76 18.22
C HIS A 173 5.83 -9.05 17.94
N THR A 174 6.32 -10.14 18.51
CA THR A 174 7.67 -10.64 18.30
C THR A 174 7.61 -11.98 17.57
N ALA A 175 8.07 -12.01 16.32
CA ALA A 175 8.04 -13.18 15.47
C ALA A 175 9.08 -14.21 15.89
N THR A 176 8.64 -15.47 15.99
CA THR A 176 9.50 -16.61 16.27
C THR A 176 9.93 -17.32 14.99
N GLU A 177 10.90 -18.21 15.09
CA GLU A 177 11.30 -19.03 13.93
C GLU A 177 10.15 -19.90 13.41
N GLN A 178 9.26 -20.36 14.30
CA GLN A 178 8.09 -21.16 13.92
C GLN A 178 7.12 -20.36 13.06
N ASP A 179 6.97 -19.06 13.30
CA ASP A 179 6.08 -18.21 12.51
C ASP A 179 6.58 -18.08 11.06
N TYR A 180 7.91 -18.04 10.86
CA TYR A 180 8.53 -18.05 9.52
C TYR A 180 8.50 -19.42 8.81
N GLN A 181 8.31 -20.51 9.55
CA GLN A 181 8.22 -21.85 8.97
C GLN A 181 6.83 -22.16 8.42
N ARG A 182 5.79 -21.41 8.85
CA ARG A 182 4.42 -21.57 8.36
C ARG A 182 4.32 -21.07 6.92
N SER A 183 4.06 -21.98 6.00
CA SER A 183 3.86 -21.63 4.58
C SER A 183 2.51 -20.96 4.37
N GLY A 184 2.49 -19.87 3.61
CA GLY A 184 1.25 -19.17 3.22
C GLY A 184 0.62 -18.29 4.30
N VAL A 185 1.25 -18.14 5.47
CA VAL A 185 0.78 -17.26 6.54
C VAL A 185 1.84 -16.21 6.83
N ASP A 186 1.42 -14.98 7.10
CA ASP A 186 2.35 -13.92 7.50
C ASP A 186 2.98 -14.23 8.88
N PRO A 187 4.29 -14.04 9.08
CA PRO A 187 4.92 -14.24 10.37
C PRO A 187 4.33 -13.40 11.51
N PHE A 188 3.73 -12.25 11.18
CA PHE A 188 3.08 -11.35 12.12
C PHE A 188 1.54 -11.44 12.09
N GLN A 189 0.97 -12.48 11.47
CA GLN A 189 -0.49 -12.67 11.36
C GLN A 189 -1.20 -12.54 12.72
N ALA A 190 -0.59 -13.07 13.79
CA ALA A 190 -1.15 -13.00 15.13
C ALA A 190 -1.42 -11.55 15.60
N LEU A 191 -0.62 -10.57 15.17
CA LEU A 191 -0.84 -9.16 15.48
C LEU A 191 -2.12 -8.64 14.83
N PHE A 192 -2.33 -8.97 13.55
CA PHE A 192 -3.54 -8.58 12.81
C PHE A 192 -4.78 -9.29 13.34
N ASP A 193 -4.65 -10.55 13.75
CA ASP A 193 -5.76 -11.28 14.38
C ASP A 193 -6.17 -10.63 15.72
N VAL A 194 -5.22 -10.10 16.49
CA VAL A 194 -5.53 -9.33 17.72
C VAL A 194 -6.30 -8.06 17.36
N ILE A 195 -5.83 -7.30 16.37
CA ILE A 195 -6.51 -6.07 15.91
C ILE A 195 -7.94 -6.37 15.46
N ALA A 196 -8.12 -7.41 14.65
CA ALA A 196 -9.43 -7.83 14.15
C ALA A 196 -10.37 -8.25 15.29
N ARG A 197 -9.87 -8.97 16.30
CA ARG A 197 -10.65 -9.33 17.49
C ARG A 197 -11.05 -8.12 18.32
N ASP A 198 -10.15 -7.17 18.53
CA ASP A 198 -10.42 -5.94 19.29
C ASP A 198 -11.47 -5.07 18.58
N LEU A 199 -11.40 -4.97 17.25
CA LEU A 199 -12.41 -4.29 16.43
C LEU A 199 -13.77 -4.97 16.52
N LEU A 200 -13.80 -6.31 16.44
CA LEU A 200 -15.03 -7.08 16.57
C LEU A 200 -15.65 -6.92 17.97
N ALA A 201 -14.83 -6.91 19.01
CA ALA A 201 -15.28 -6.68 20.38
C ALA A 201 -15.91 -5.28 20.55
N ALA A 202 -15.32 -4.25 19.92
CA ALA A 202 -15.90 -2.91 19.90
C ALA A 202 -17.25 -2.87 19.16
N ALA A 203 -17.34 -3.53 17.99
CA ALA A 203 -18.59 -3.61 17.23
C ALA A 203 -19.68 -4.41 17.96
N ALA A 204 -19.32 -5.50 18.64
CA ALA A 204 -20.27 -6.34 19.38
C ALA A 204 -20.94 -5.60 20.56
N GLY A 205 -20.32 -4.51 21.05
CA GLY A 205 -20.91 -3.65 22.07
C GLY A 205 -22.04 -2.75 21.58
N LEU A 206 -22.29 -2.69 20.26
CA LEU A 206 -23.27 -1.80 19.66
C LEU A 206 -24.59 -2.52 19.36
N THR A 207 -25.69 -1.79 19.52
CA THR A 207 -27.03 -2.25 19.14
C THR A 207 -27.23 -2.16 17.62
N PRO A 208 -28.15 -2.96 17.03
CA PRO A 208 -28.48 -2.85 15.61
C PRO A 208 -28.96 -1.45 15.18
N ALA A 209 -29.56 -0.68 16.09
CA ALA A 209 -29.95 0.70 15.84
C ALA A 209 -28.73 1.63 15.72
N GLN A 210 -27.72 1.44 16.57
CA GLN A 210 -26.47 2.20 16.52
C GLN A 210 -25.66 1.88 15.25
N HIS A 211 -25.63 0.62 14.81
CA HIS A 211 -25.00 0.26 13.51
C HIS A 211 -25.62 1.06 12.37
N ARG A 212 -26.96 1.07 12.26
CA ARG A 212 -27.65 1.84 11.22
C ARG A 212 -27.38 3.34 11.34
N GLN A 213 -27.32 3.86 12.56
CA GLN A 213 -27.03 5.27 12.79
C GLN A 213 -25.62 5.66 12.33
N ILE A 214 -24.61 4.80 12.55
CA ILE A 214 -23.24 5.04 12.07
C ILE A 214 -23.22 5.16 10.55
N THR A 215 -23.81 4.19 9.85
CA THR A 215 -23.89 4.23 8.39
C THR A 215 -24.66 5.46 7.87
N GLN A 216 -25.73 5.88 8.54
CA GLN A 216 -26.46 7.10 8.19
C GLN A 216 -25.63 8.36 8.42
N LEU A 217 -24.89 8.44 9.51
CA LEU A 217 -24.01 9.57 9.83
C LEU A 217 -22.84 9.67 8.85
N ALA A 218 -22.22 8.55 8.48
CA ALA A 218 -21.16 8.52 7.47
C ALA A 218 -21.64 9.11 6.14
N ARG A 219 -22.82 8.71 5.66
CA ARG A 219 -23.44 9.26 4.44
C ARG A 219 -23.71 10.76 4.52
N LEU A 220 -24.26 11.23 5.64
CA LEU A 220 -24.56 12.64 5.82
C LEU A 220 -23.29 13.50 5.95
N ARG A 221 -22.26 12.98 6.62
CA ARG A 221 -20.95 13.65 6.71
C ARG A 221 -20.27 13.74 5.36
N TYR A 222 -20.33 12.67 4.56
CA TYR A 222 -19.88 12.72 3.18
C TYR A 222 -20.60 13.82 2.38
N GLY A 223 -21.92 13.92 2.53
CA GLY A 223 -22.71 15.01 1.97
C GLY A 223 -22.29 16.40 2.45
N ALA A 224 -21.99 16.54 3.75
CA ALA A 224 -21.52 17.81 4.34
C ALA A 224 -20.11 18.20 3.89
N GLU A 225 -19.25 17.23 3.57
CA GLU A 225 -17.93 17.52 3.00
C GLU A 225 -18.03 18.01 1.55
N LEU A 226 -18.96 17.44 0.78
CA LEU A 226 -19.19 17.83 -0.61
C LEU A 226 -19.95 19.15 -0.70
N SER A 227 -20.95 19.35 0.17
CA SER A 227 -21.69 20.58 0.30
C SER A 227 -22.15 20.86 1.73
N PRO A 228 -21.40 21.73 2.43
CA PRO A 228 -21.74 22.16 3.78
C PRO A 228 -23.13 22.81 3.84
N GLU A 229 -23.47 23.73 2.93
CA GLU A 229 -24.70 24.52 3.05
C GLU A 229 -26.00 23.70 3.05
N THR A 230 -26.02 22.53 2.41
CA THR A 230 -27.22 21.68 2.37
C THR A 230 -27.24 20.68 3.52
N PHE A 231 -26.08 20.18 3.94
CA PHE A 231 -26.01 19.03 4.84
C PHE A 231 -25.72 19.37 6.30
N GLU A 232 -25.15 20.56 6.58
CA GLU A 232 -24.94 21.04 7.96
C GLU A 232 -26.24 21.06 8.77
N ALA A 233 -27.39 21.32 8.14
CA ALA A 233 -28.68 21.35 8.85
C ALA A 233 -29.17 19.97 9.34
N TYR A 234 -28.63 18.86 8.81
CA TYR A 234 -28.97 17.50 9.25
C TYR A 234 -28.08 16.99 10.39
N LEU A 235 -26.92 17.61 10.56
CA LEU A 235 -25.90 17.23 11.52
C LEU A 235 -25.85 18.23 12.67
N GLN A 236 -25.58 17.72 13.87
CA GLN A 236 -25.21 18.55 15.01
C GLN A 236 -23.88 18.03 15.54
N ARG A 237 -22.98 18.94 15.88
CA ARG A 237 -21.69 18.58 16.48
C ARG A 237 -21.74 18.87 17.98
N ASP A 238 -21.33 17.90 18.77
CA ASP A 238 -21.23 18.03 20.22
C ASP A 238 -19.95 18.79 20.63
N GLU A 239 -19.82 19.19 21.90
CA GLU A 239 -18.62 19.86 22.44
C GLU A 239 -17.35 19.01 22.27
N ALA A 240 -17.49 17.68 22.30
CA ALA A 240 -16.41 16.72 22.04
C ALA A 240 -16.09 16.53 20.54
N GLY A 241 -16.77 17.25 19.65
CA GLY A 241 -16.56 17.17 18.20
C GLY A 241 -17.24 15.98 17.50
N ILE A 242 -18.05 15.21 18.22
CA ILE A 242 -18.79 14.03 17.72
C ILE A 242 -20.06 14.47 16.99
N TYR A 243 -20.34 13.86 15.84
CA TYR A 243 -21.55 14.12 15.07
C TYR A 243 -22.76 13.36 15.64
N GLN A 244 -23.86 14.09 15.81
CA GLN A 244 -25.17 13.57 16.17
C GLN A 244 -26.17 13.92 15.07
N LEU A 245 -27.14 13.03 14.89
CA LEU A 245 -28.19 13.18 13.89
C LEU A 245 -29.27 14.11 14.44
N ARG A 246 -29.48 15.26 13.82
CA ARG A 246 -30.55 16.20 14.20
C ARG A 246 -31.87 15.85 13.54
N ARG A 247 -31.81 15.54 12.23
CA ARG A 247 -32.96 15.16 11.40
C ARG A 247 -32.48 14.28 10.25
N LEU A 248 -33.37 13.43 9.75
CA LEU A 248 -33.13 12.66 8.54
C LEU A 248 -33.68 13.42 7.32
N PRO A 249 -32.98 13.37 6.17
CA PRO A 249 -33.57 13.74 4.89
C PRO A 249 -34.81 12.90 4.59
N ALA A 250 -35.72 13.42 3.76
CA ALA A 250 -36.79 12.61 3.20
C ALA A 250 -36.21 11.48 2.34
N GLN A 251 -36.86 10.31 2.32
CA GLN A 251 -36.36 9.15 1.56
C GLN A 251 -36.19 9.45 0.06
N ASP A 252 -37.05 10.31 -0.49
CA ASP A 252 -37.06 10.70 -1.90
C ASP A 252 -36.46 12.11 -2.14
N ASP A 253 -35.60 12.60 -1.24
CA ASP A 253 -34.93 13.88 -1.44
C ASP A 253 -33.98 13.80 -2.66
N PRO A 254 -34.18 14.61 -3.71
CA PRO A 254 -33.32 14.59 -4.89
C PRO A 254 -31.86 14.94 -4.59
N MET A 255 -31.59 15.78 -3.57
CA MET A 255 -30.23 16.09 -3.15
C MET A 255 -29.55 14.90 -2.49
N PHE A 256 -30.31 14.10 -1.73
CA PHE A 256 -29.80 12.88 -1.13
C PHE A 256 -29.48 11.82 -2.20
N GLY A 257 -30.37 11.65 -3.18
CA GLY A 257 -30.13 10.76 -4.32
C GLY A 257 -28.89 11.13 -5.15
N ARG A 258 -28.59 12.43 -5.28
CA ARG A 258 -27.36 12.92 -5.94
C ARG A 258 -26.11 12.53 -5.17
N ILE A 259 -26.10 12.72 -3.85
CA ILE A 259 -24.94 12.34 -3.03
C ILE A 259 -24.69 10.84 -3.07
N GLU A 260 -25.73 10.01 -3.05
CA GLU A 260 -25.53 8.57 -3.18
C GLU A 260 -24.94 8.20 -4.56
N ARG A 261 -25.27 8.91 -5.64
CA ARG A 261 -24.61 8.74 -6.95
C ARG A 261 -23.13 9.11 -6.90
N ILE A 262 -22.81 10.28 -6.35
CA ILE A 262 -21.41 10.75 -6.26
C ILE A 262 -20.59 9.85 -5.33
N ARG A 263 -21.19 9.35 -4.24
CA ARG A 263 -20.55 8.38 -3.36
C ARG A 263 -20.26 7.06 -4.07
N ARG A 264 -21.17 6.58 -4.93
CA ARG A 264 -20.90 5.41 -5.79
C ARG A 264 -19.69 5.65 -6.71
N TYR A 265 -19.54 6.84 -7.27
CA TYR A 265 -18.36 7.19 -8.05
C TYR A 265 -17.09 7.24 -7.21
N GLU A 266 -17.15 7.77 -6.00
CA GLU A 266 -16.02 7.69 -5.08
C GLU A 266 -15.63 6.25 -4.76
N HIS A 267 -16.60 5.37 -4.49
CA HIS A 267 -16.34 3.95 -4.26
C HIS A 267 -15.66 3.28 -5.46
N LEU A 268 -16.05 3.60 -6.69
CA LEU A 268 -15.41 3.07 -7.89
C LEU A 268 -13.90 3.39 -7.90
N PHE A 269 -13.53 4.64 -7.62
CA PHE A 269 -12.12 5.02 -7.51
C PHE A 269 -11.40 4.24 -6.40
N ILE A 270 -12.03 4.11 -5.23
CA ILE A 270 -11.44 3.40 -4.09
C ILE A 270 -11.25 1.92 -4.42
N ASP A 271 -12.22 1.28 -5.07
CA ASP A 271 -12.14 -0.13 -5.48
C ASP A 271 -10.97 -0.34 -6.47
N THR A 272 -10.76 0.59 -7.41
CA THR A 272 -9.61 0.54 -8.31
C THR A 272 -8.28 0.74 -7.58
N ALA A 273 -8.21 1.67 -6.63
CA ALA A 273 -7.02 1.87 -5.81
C ALA A 273 -6.72 0.64 -4.94
N ASP A 274 -7.75 0.04 -4.34
CA ASP A 274 -7.67 -1.19 -3.55
C ASP A 274 -7.09 -2.34 -4.37
N GLU A 275 -7.56 -2.52 -5.61
CA GLU A 275 -7.03 -3.54 -6.53
C GLU A 275 -5.53 -3.34 -6.83
N GLN A 276 -5.09 -2.09 -7.05
CA GLN A 276 -3.66 -1.80 -7.25
C GLN A 276 -2.82 -2.16 -6.00
N TYR A 277 -3.33 -1.88 -4.80
CA TYR A 277 -2.65 -2.28 -3.56
C TYR A 277 -2.58 -3.80 -3.40
N LEU A 278 -3.62 -4.53 -3.81
CA LEU A 278 -3.63 -6.00 -3.78
C LEU A 278 -2.64 -6.60 -4.78
N GLY A 279 -2.51 -6.01 -5.97
CA GLY A 279 -1.50 -6.40 -6.95
C GLY A 279 -0.09 -6.32 -6.35
N LEU A 280 0.24 -5.16 -5.76
CA LEU A 280 1.50 -4.95 -5.05
C LEU A 280 1.71 -5.98 -3.93
N PHE A 281 0.68 -6.22 -3.11
CA PHE A 281 0.73 -7.20 -2.03
C PHE A 281 1.11 -8.58 -2.55
N GLY A 282 0.45 -9.05 -3.62
CA GLY A 282 0.72 -10.36 -4.22
C GLY A 282 2.15 -10.50 -4.75
N GLU A 283 2.68 -9.46 -5.41
CA GLU A 283 4.04 -9.46 -5.95
C GLU A 283 5.11 -9.40 -4.85
N MET A 284 4.90 -8.58 -3.83
CA MET A 284 5.89 -8.34 -2.77
C MET A 284 5.90 -9.43 -1.71
N GLN A 285 4.77 -10.07 -1.40
CA GLN A 285 4.60 -10.92 -0.21
C GLN A 285 5.72 -11.95 -0.03
N LYS A 286 6.07 -12.68 -1.09
CA LYS A 286 7.09 -13.75 -1.01
C LYS A 286 8.47 -13.18 -0.70
N THR A 287 8.90 -12.16 -1.43
CA THR A 287 10.22 -11.54 -1.28
C THR A 287 10.33 -10.82 0.05
N TYR A 288 9.26 -10.13 0.46
CA TYR A 288 9.20 -9.42 1.74
C TYR A 288 9.25 -10.37 2.94
N ASN A 289 8.55 -11.51 2.90
CA ASN A 289 8.63 -12.54 3.95
C ASN A 289 10.04 -13.09 4.09
N LEU A 290 10.70 -13.33 2.95
CA LEU A 290 12.06 -13.82 2.93
C LEU A 290 13.02 -12.77 3.50
N TRP A 291 12.95 -11.53 3.02
CA TRP A 291 13.74 -10.41 3.55
C TRP A 291 13.57 -10.25 5.06
N ARG A 292 12.32 -10.27 5.57
CA ARG A 292 12.05 -10.19 7.02
C ARG A 292 12.69 -11.34 7.79
N ARG A 293 12.61 -12.58 7.27
CA ARG A 293 13.24 -13.75 7.90
C ARG A 293 14.75 -13.56 8.04
N TYR A 294 15.42 -13.14 6.97
CA TYR A 294 16.87 -12.95 7.00
C TYR A 294 17.27 -11.73 7.83
N SER A 295 16.48 -10.66 7.81
CA SER A 295 16.65 -9.51 8.71
C SER A 295 16.63 -9.97 10.18
N ARG A 296 15.69 -10.85 10.54
CA ARG A 296 15.64 -11.48 11.87
C ARG A 296 16.89 -12.30 12.18
N GLU A 297 17.29 -13.19 11.27
CA GLU A 297 18.47 -14.05 11.45
C GLU A 297 19.74 -13.20 11.65
N LEU A 298 19.88 -12.10 10.90
CA LEU A 298 20.97 -11.14 11.04
C LEU A 298 20.94 -10.41 12.39
N LEU A 299 19.77 -9.94 12.85
CA LEU A 299 19.62 -9.28 14.15
C LEU A 299 19.97 -10.23 15.31
N LEU A 300 19.52 -11.47 15.25
CA LEU A 300 19.88 -12.50 16.22
C LEU A 300 21.38 -12.82 16.20
N TYR A 301 21.99 -12.88 15.02
CA TYR A 301 23.43 -13.07 14.86
C TYR A 301 24.23 -11.93 15.51
N ILE A 302 23.87 -10.67 15.22
CA ILE A 302 24.53 -9.48 15.80
C ILE A 302 24.41 -9.49 17.32
N ARG A 303 23.20 -9.69 17.85
CA ARG A 303 22.94 -9.77 19.29
C ARG A 303 23.74 -10.90 19.95
N ALA A 304 23.82 -12.06 19.29
CA ALA A 304 24.61 -13.19 19.76
C ALA A 304 26.12 -12.89 19.74
N ASP A 305 26.65 -12.18 18.74
CA ASP A 305 28.07 -11.78 18.72
C ASP A 305 28.38 -10.75 19.83
N ASP A 306 27.51 -9.77 20.04
CA ASP A 306 27.67 -8.75 21.09
C ASP A 306 27.65 -9.35 22.51
N SER A 307 26.85 -10.41 22.72
CA SER A 307 26.74 -11.10 24.00
C SER A 307 27.89 -12.08 24.31
N ARG A 308 28.72 -12.43 23.31
CA ARG A 308 29.84 -13.36 23.51
C ARG A 308 31.02 -12.64 24.13
N ASP A 309 31.56 -13.19 25.23
CA ASP A 309 32.84 -12.75 25.79
C ASP A 309 33.92 -12.82 24.68
N PRO A 310 34.64 -11.71 24.38
CA PRO A 310 35.66 -11.69 23.33
C PRO A 310 36.74 -12.78 23.51
N SER A 311 36.92 -13.31 24.73
CA SER A 311 37.83 -14.40 25.06
C SER A 311 37.35 -15.81 24.65
N GLN A 312 36.04 -16.01 24.39
CA GLN A 312 35.42 -17.30 24.06
C GLN A 312 35.32 -17.60 22.55
N ARG A 313 35.95 -16.80 21.67
CA ARG A 313 35.97 -16.96 20.20
C ARG A 313 36.78 -18.19 19.69
N ARG A 314 36.58 -19.37 20.25
CA ARG A 314 37.22 -20.64 19.84
C ARG A 314 36.19 -21.57 19.18
N GLY A 315 35.95 -21.38 17.89
CA GLY A 315 35.11 -22.28 17.10
C GLY A 315 35.35 -22.16 15.59
N LEU A 316 35.53 -20.95 15.11
CA LEU A 316 36.04 -20.65 13.77
C LEU A 316 37.12 -19.58 13.96
N ARG A 317 38.33 -19.79 13.42
CA ARG A 317 39.40 -18.79 13.51
C ARG A 317 38.90 -17.51 12.84
N ARG A 318 38.83 -16.39 13.57
CA ARG A 318 38.50 -15.05 13.05
C ARG A 318 39.42 -14.77 11.85
N GLY A 319 38.83 -14.46 10.68
CA GLY A 319 39.56 -14.28 9.41
C GLY A 319 39.91 -15.57 8.65
N SER A 320 39.45 -16.74 9.09
CA SER A 320 39.48 -17.95 8.25
C SER A 320 38.50 -17.81 7.08
N PHE A 321 38.84 -18.42 5.95
CA PHE A 321 38.01 -18.40 4.75
C PHE A 321 36.58 -18.91 5.00
N ALA A 322 36.40 -19.94 5.84
CA ALA A 322 35.08 -20.48 6.19
C ALA A 322 34.23 -19.49 7.01
N TRP A 323 34.85 -18.77 7.96
CA TRP A 323 34.16 -17.72 8.73
C TRP A 323 33.79 -16.54 7.83
N LEU A 324 34.73 -16.07 7.00
CA LEU A 324 34.48 -15.00 6.03
C LEU A 324 33.36 -15.39 5.07
N ASN A 325 33.40 -16.59 4.48
CA ASN A 325 32.39 -17.01 3.49
C ASN A 325 30.98 -17.13 4.09
N ALA A 326 30.86 -17.60 5.34
CA ALA A 326 29.56 -17.65 6.03
C ALA A 326 29.02 -16.23 6.32
N THR A 327 29.81 -15.36 6.94
CA THR A 327 29.34 -14.00 7.30
C THR A 327 29.14 -13.10 6.08
N TYR A 328 30.00 -13.22 5.06
CA TYR A 328 29.85 -12.46 3.81
C TYR A 328 28.68 -12.99 2.99
N GLY A 329 28.44 -14.31 2.96
CA GLY A 329 27.31 -14.90 2.24
C GLY A 329 25.97 -14.39 2.75
N ASP A 330 25.76 -14.38 4.06
CA ASP A 330 24.52 -13.91 4.68
C ASP A 330 24.33 -12.39 4.47
N TYR A 331 25.40 -11.61 4.62
CA TYR A 331 25.37 -10.16 4.38
C TYR A 331 25.10 -9.82 2.91
N GLU A 332 25.79 -10.46 1.97
CA GLU A 332 25.58 -10.28 0.52
C GLU A 332 24.15 -10.65 0.12
N TRP A 333 23.62 -11.73 0.68
CA TRP A 333 22.24 -12.14 0.45
C TRP A 333 21.26 -11.09 0.98
N PHE A 334 21.45 -10.63 2.23
CA PHE A 334 20.64 -9.58 2.84
C PHE A 334 20.68 -8.29 2.01
N ARG A 335 21.87 -7.84 1.59
CA ARG A 335 22.05 -6.65 0.75
C ARG A 335 21.40 -6.77 -0.61
N ARG A 336 21.52 -7.93 -1.26
CA ARG A 336 20.85 -8.16 -2.54
C ARG A 336 19.34 -8.06 -2.37
N GLN A 337 18.80 -8.56 -1.26
CA GLN A 337 17.36 -8.63 -1.05
C GLN A 337 16.78 -7.30 -0.60
N GLU A 338 17.55 -6.52 0.14
CA GLU A 338 17.33 -5.09 0.34
C GLU A 338 17.24 -4.37 -1.01
N GLN A 339 18.22 -4.55 -1.90
CA GLN A 339 18.19 -3.94 -3.24
C GLN A 339 16.97 -4.38 -4.06
N LEU A 340 16.64 -5.68 -4.09
CA LEU A 340 15.44 -6.15 -4.79
C LEU A 340 14.17 -5.54 -4.20
N MET A 341 14.10 -5.39 -2.86
CA MET A 341 12.95 -4.76 -2.19
C MET A 341 12.85 -3.28 -2.54
N GLU A 342 13.98 -2.57 -2.62
CA GLU A 342 14.03 -1.18 -3.08
C GLU A 342 13.62 -1.04 -4.55
N GLU A 343 14.05 -1.97 -5.42
CA GLU A 343 13.66 -2.01 -6.82
C GLU A 343 12.15 -2.26 -6.99
N LEU A 344 11.57 -3.22 -6.27
CA LEU A 344 10.12 -3.48 -6.29
C LEU A 344 9.34 -2.29 -5.73
N SER A 345 9.78 -1.72 -4.61
CA SER A 345 9.13 -0.55 -4.00
C SER A 345 9.24 0.68 -4.90
N GLY A 346 10.38 0.89 -5.54
CA GLY A 346 10.60 1.98 -6.49
C GLY A 346 9.79 1.79 -7.77
N GLY A 347 9.70 0.55 -8.25
CA GLY A 347 8.87 0.12 -9.37
C GLY A 347 7.42 0.53 -9.16
N PHE A 348 6.79 0.16 -8.05
CA PHE A 348 5.41 0.54 -7.76
C PHE A 348 5.19 2.06 -7.71
N ASN A 349 6.15 2.82 -7.16
CA ASN A 349 6.01 4.28 -7.10
C ASN A 349 6.22 4.97 -8.45
N ASN A 350 6.98 4.35 -9.34
CA ASN A 350 7.28 4.85 -10.68
C ASN A 350 6.28 4.33 -11.73
N GLU A 351 5.63 3.21 -11.45
CA GLU A 351 4.54 2.64 -12.22
C GLU A 351 3.26 3.39 -11.86
N VAL A 352 3.19 4.62 -12.36
CA VAL A 352 1.95 5.39 -12.40
C VAL A 352 1.02 4.67 -13.37
N VAL A 353 0.21 3.75 -12.85
CA VAL A 353 -0.88 3.16 -13.64
C VAL A 353 -1.91 4.27 -13.87
N PRO A 354 -2.10 4.74 -15.11
CA PRO A 354 -3.15 5.69 -15.40
C PRO A 354 -4.48 5.02 -15.08
N THR A 355 -5.26 5.65 -14.20
CA THR A 355 -6.57 5.12 -13.84
C THR A 355 -7.60 5.75 -14.76
N VAL A 356 -8.19 4.93 -15.64
CA VAL A 356 -9.32 5.33 -16.49
C VAL A 356 -10.60 4.89 -15.79
N LEU A 357 -11.42 5.85 -15.36
CA LEU A 357 -12.71 5.58 -14.75
C LEU A 357 -13.82 5.93 -15.75
N GLU A 358 -14.66 4.94 -16.04
CA GLU A 358 -15.89 5.13 -16.82
C GLU A 358 -17.04 5.48 -15.86
N LEU A 359 -17.52 6.73 -15.97
CA LEU A 359 -18.77 7.18 -15.34
C LEU A 359 -19.94 6.93 -16.30
N GLU A 360 -21.17 6.95 -15.76
CA GLU A 360 -22.40 6.74 -16.56
C GLU A 360 -22.47 7.68 -17.80
N ASP A 361 -21.92 8.90 -17.69
CA ASP A 361 -21.98 9.93 -18.74
C ASP A 361 -20.60 10.50 -19.17
N SER A 362 -19.46 10.01 -18.65
CA SER A 362 -18.13 10.53 -19.03
C SER A 362 -16.97 9.58 -18.73
N VAL A 363 -15.86 9.71 -19.46
CA VAL A 363 -14.61 8.99 -19.18
C VAL A 363 -13.61 9.95 -18.58
N VAL A 364 -13.08 9.62 -17.39
CA VAL A 364 -12.11 10.43 -16.67
C VAL A 364 -10.76 9.73 -16.65
N ASN A 365 -9.73 10.43 -17.12
CA ASN A 365 -8.35 9.96 -17.05
C ASN A 365 -7.64 10.65 -15.88
N LEU A 366 -7.19 9.86 -14.91
CA LEU A 366 -6.42 10.33 -13.76
C LEU A 366 -4.94 9.99 -13.95
N SER A 367 -4.07 10.91 -13.53
CA SER A 367 -2.61 10.77 -13.70
C SER A 367 -1.84 11.17 -12.45
N GLY A 368 -0.65 10.60 -12.29
CA GLY A 368 0.18 10.75 -11.09
C GLY A 368 0.04 9.55 -10.13
N ASP A 369 0.60 9.67 -8.93
CA ASP A 369 0.40 8.66 -7.88
C ASP A 369 -1.06 8.61 -7.40
N LEU A 370 -1.42 7.55 -6.64
CA LEU A 370 -2.79 7.35 -6.14
C LEU A 370 -3.32 8.50 -5.29
N GLU A 371 -2.46 9.21 -4.56
CA GLU A 371 -2.84 10.37 -3.73
C GLU A 371 -3.20 11.56 -4.63
N THR A 372 -2.38 11.85 -5.63
CA THR A 372 -2.61 12.90 -6.63
C THR A 372 -3.84 12.59 -7.48
N GLN A 373 -3.98 11.34 -7.92
CA GLN A 373 -5.15 10.87 -8.67
C GLN A 373 -6.43 11.06 -7.87
N TYR A 374 -6.41 10.78 -6.56
CA TYR A 374 -7.57 11.02 -5.71
C TYR A 374 -7.86 12.51 -5.53
N GLY A 375 -6.84 13.36 -5.36
CA GLY A 375 -7.03 14.81 -5.32
C GLY A 375 -7.71 15.35 -6.59
N GLN A 376 -7.28 14.87 -7.76
CA GLN A 376 -7.92 15.16 -9.05
C GLN A 376 -9.38 14.65 -9.06
N TRP A 377 -9.61 13.42 -8.63
CA TRP A 377 -10.94 12.81 -8.57
C TRP A 377 -11.89 13.61 -7.69
N ARG A 378 -11.45 14.07 -6.52
CA ARG A 378 -12.27 14.88 -5.61
C ARG A 378 -12.65 16.22 -6.17
N SER A 379 -11.72 16.86 -6.89
CA SER A 379 -12.02 18.09 -7.61
C SER A 379 -13.14 17.86 -8.64
N ILE A 380 -13.07 16.74 -9.37
CA ILE A 380 -14.09 16.35 -10.35
C ILE A 380 -15.43 16.09 -9.67
N LEU A 381 -15.49 15.29 -8.60
CA LEU A 381 -16.74 15.01 -7.87
C LEU A 381 -17.39 16.29 -7.32
N ARG A 382 -16.60 17.23 -6.81
CA ARG A 382 -17.11 18.53 -6.35
C ARG A 382 -17.66 19.35 -7.53
N SER A 383 -16.92 19.42 -8.64
CA SER A 383 -17.39 20.15 -9.82
C SER A 383 -18.68 19.54 -10.40
N LEU A 384 -18.79 18.22 -10.42
CA LEU A 384 -19.99 17.51 -10.88
C LEU A 384 -21.20 17.86 -10.01
N PHE A 385 -21.01 17.89 -8.69
CA PHE A 385 -22.07 18.27 -7.76
C PHE A 385 -22.55 19.72 -7.95
N GLU A 386 -21.62 20.66 -8.14
CA GLU A 386 -21.92 22.08 -8.37
C GLU A 386 -22.67 22.30 -9.70
N LEU A 387 -22.21 21.65 -10.78
CA LEU A 387 -22.86 21.69 -12.09
C LEU A 387 -24.29 21.14 -12.03
N GLU A 388 -24.48 19.99 -11.36
CA GLU A 388 -25.81 19.41 -11.19
C GLU A 388 -26.74 20.28 -10.34
N ARG A 389 -26.20 21.02 -9.36
CA ARG A 389 -26.97 21.98 -8.55
C ARG A 389 -27.46 23.18 -9.36
N GLY A 390 -26.91 23.44 -10.55
CA GLY A 390 -27.28 24.57 -11.40
C GLY A 390 -26.65 25.89 -10.97
N ALA A 391 -25.56 25.86 -10.19
CA ALA A 391 -24.80 27.05 -9.86
C ALA A 391 -23.83 27.38 -11.02
N PRO A 392 -23.83 28.61 -11.57
CA PRO A 392 -22.77 28.99 -12.51
C PRO A 392 -21.42 29.00 -11.77
N PRO A 393 -20.30 28.67 -12.44
CA PRO A 393 -18.97 28.74 -11.82
C PRO A 393 -18.69 30.17 -11.33
N PRO A 394 -17.92 30.32 -10.23
CA PRO A 394 -17.59 31.63 -9.67
C PRO A 394 -16.81 32.53 -10.63
#